data_AF-A0A936HV10-F1
#
_entry.id   AF-A0A936HV10-F1
#
_cell.length_a   1.000
_cell.length_b   1.000
_cell.length_c   1.000
_cell.angle_alpha   90.00
_cell.angle_beta   90.00
_cell.angle_gamma   90.00
#
_symmetry.space_group_name_H-M   'P 1'
#
loop_
_entity.id
_entity.type
_entity.pdbx_description
1 polymer ?
#
loop_
_entity_poly.entity_id
_entity_poly.type
_entity_poly.pdbx_seq_one_letter_code
_entity_poly.pdbx_strand_id
1 'polypeptide(L)'
;MVKKLVVKKLKAISEDSQLSATIRESAQQIWLAGLGAFAKAQQEGNKVFDALIREGEAIQKKTRKVTEDRVTEMAAKATGTWDKLEQVFENRVARSLNSLGVPTKADVEQLAKRVAELKAEVEKLNGGAPKAAKAKPVAAKPVRRAAPKAAPKAAPKSAAT
;
A
#
# COMPACT_ATOMS: atom_id res chain seq x y z
N MET A 1 54.15 -19.83 -55.75
CA MET A 1 54.43 -18.77 -56.74
C MET A 1 53.50 -17.55 -56.63
N VAL A 2 52.20 -17.72 -56.35
CA VAL A 2 51.20 -16.63 -56.33
C VAL A 2 51.48 -15.52 -55.30
N LYS A 3 51.89 -15.85 -54.06
CA LYS A 3 52.26 -14.83 -53.04
C LYS A 3 53.37 -13.89 -53.52
N LYS A 4 54.35 -14.41 -54.27
CA LYS A 4 55.49 -13.62 -54.77
C LYS A 4 55.05 -12.63 -55.86
N LEU A 5 54.05 -13.01 -56.67
CA LEU A 5 53.43 -12.15 -57.68
C LEU A 5 52.60 -11.04 -57.04
N VAL A 6 51.82 -11.33 -56.00
CA VAL A 6 51.00 -10.32 -55.30
C VAL A 6 51.89 -9.29 -54.61
N VAL A 7 52.93 -9.72 -53.90
CA VAL A 7 53.90 -8.80 -53.27
C VAL A 7 54.66 -7.97 -54.31
N LYS A 8 55.03 -8.56 -55.46
CA LYS A 8 55.67 -7.82 -56.55
C LYS A 8 54.74 -6.81 -57.21
N LYS A 9 53.45 -7.12 -57.35
CA LYS A 9 52.42 -6.20 -57.86
C LYS A 9 52.17 -5.05 -56.89
N LEU A 10 52.01 -5.34 -55.59
CA LEU A 10 51.90 -4.34 -54.53
C LEU A 10 53.11 -3.40 -54.50
N LYS A 11 54.32 -3.96 -54.66
CA LYS A 11 55.55 -3.17 -54.68
C LYS A 11 55.65 -2.29 -55.93
N ALA A 12 55.23 -2.78 -57.10
CA ALA A 12 55.18 -1.97 -58.32
C ALA A 12 54.13 -0.84 -58.23
N ILE A 13 52.97 -1.11 -57.61
CA ILE A 13 51.95 -0.09 -57.34
C ILE A 13 52.47 0.98 -56.37
N SER A 14 53.33 0.61 -55.41
CA SER A 14 53.93 1.58 -54.48
C SER A 14 55.05 2.44 -55.07
N GLU A 15 55.75 1.96 -56.10
CA GLU A 15 56.79 2.74 -56.82
C GLU A 15 56.19 3.76 -57.80
N ASP A 16 54.92 3.59 -58.18
CA ASP A 16 54.19 4.50 -59.05
C ASP A 16 53.69 5.70 -58.23
N SER A 17 54.50 6.75 -58.17
CA SER A 17 54.38 7.88 -57.22
C SER A 17 52.99 8.53 -57.20
N GLN A 18 52.32 8.66 -58.35
CA GLN A 18 50.98 9.22 -58.44
C GLN A 18 49.91 8.29 -57.84
N LEU A 19 50.01 6.98 -58.06
CA LEU A 19 49.07 5.98 -57.53
C LEU A 19 49.23 5.85 -56.00
N SER A 20 50.48 5.83 -55.52
CA SER A 20 50.80 5.86 -54.08
C SER A 20 50.25 7.09 -53.38
N ALA A 21 50.32 8.26 -54.01
CA ALA A 21 49.78 9.51 -53.45
C ALA A 21 48.26 9.44 -53.32
N THR A 22 47.54 8.95 -54.35
CA THR A 22 46.08 8.80 -54.30
C THR A 22 45.63 7.78 -53.26
N ILE A 23 46.34 6.65 -53.12
CA ILE A 23 46.02 5.64 -52.11
C ILE A 23 46.22 6.20 -50.69
N ARG A 24 47.30 6.96 -50.47
CA ARG A 24 47.58 7.59 -49.17
C ARG A 24 46.51 8.63 -48.82
N GLU A 25 46.13 9.47 -49.78
CA GLU A 25 45.06 10.46 -49.61
C GLU A 25 43.72 9.78 -49.29
N SER A 26 43.36 8.72 -50.03
CA SER A 26 42.15 7.93 -49.76
C SER A 26 42.20 7.25 -48.39
N ALA A 27 43.33 6.67 -48.00
CA ALA A 27 43.50 6.06 -46.68
C ALA A 27 43.39 7.10 -45.56
N GLN A 28 43.93 8.30 -45.77
CA GLN A 28 43.82 9.42 -44.83
C GLN A 28 42.36 9.90 -44.72
N GLN A 29 41.63 9.98 -45.82
CA GLN A 29 40.21 10.33 -45.81
C GLN A 29 39.37 9.27 -45.09
N ILE A 30 39.61 7.98 -45.34
CA ILE A 30 38.94 6.88 -44.63
C ILE A 30 39.25 6.95 -43.13
N TRP A 31 40.50 7.25 -42.76
CA TRP A 31 40.90 7.40 -41.36
C TRP A 31 40.20 8.58 -40.68
N LEU A 32 40.18 9.74 -41.33
CA LEU A 32 39.49 10.94 -40.83
C LEU A 32 37.98 10.74 -40.75
N ALA A 33 37.38 10.06 -41.73
CA ALA A 33 35.98 9.68 -41.70
C ALA A 33 35.67 8.71 -40.56
N GLY A 34 36.56 7.74 -40.31
CA GLY A 34 36.45 6.82 -39.18
C GLY A 34 36.51 7.55 -37.84
N LEU A 35 37.46 8.48 -37.66
CA LEU A 35 37.56 9.31 -36.46
C LEU A 35 36.36 10.24 -36.30
N GLY A 36 35.85 10.82 -37.38
CA GLY A 36 34.67 11.67 -37.37
C GLY A 36 33.39 10.90 -37.04
N ALA A 37 33.23 9.70 -37.59
CA ALA A 37 32.12 8.81 -37.27
C ALA A 37 32.17 8.34 -35.81
N PHE A 38 33.37 8.01 -35.30
CA PHE A 38 33.55 7.66 -33.89
C PHE A 38 33.23 8.84 -32.95
N ALA A 39 33.72 10.04 -33.28
CA ALA A 39 33.41 11.25 -32.50
C ALA A 39 31.90 11.55 -32.51
N LYS A 40 31.22 11.37 -33.65
CA LYS A 40 29.76 11.53 -33.75
C LYS A 40 29.01 10.47 -32.95
N ALA A 41 29.44 9.21 -33.02
CA ALA A 41 28.88 8.14 -32.21
C ALA A 41 29.09 8.37 -30.71
N GLN A 42 30.21 8.97 -30.29
CA GLN A 42 30.43 9.34 -28.89
C GLN A 42 29.50 10.48 -28.45
N GLN A 43 29.32 11.51 -29.29
CA GLN A 43 28.40 12.62 -29.01
C GLN A 43 26.93 12.18 -28.95
N GLU A 44 26.50 11.32 -29.88
CA GLU A 44 25.12 10.81 -29.92
C GLU A 44 24.90 9.65 -28.94
N GLY A 45 25.95 8.89 -28.64
CA GLY A 45 25.93 7.74 -27.74
C GLY A 45 25.51 8.12 -26.32
N ASN A 46 26.00 9.24 -25.78
CA ASN A 46 25.59 9.72 -24.46
C ASN A 46 24.09 10.05 -24.41
N LYS A 47 23.53 10.64 -25.47
CA LYS A 47 22.10 10.97 -25.53
C LYS A 47 21.22 9.73 -25.58
N VAL A 48 21.63 8.73 -26.37
CA VAL A 48 20.94 7.44 -26.44
C VAL A 48 21.04 6.71 -25.10
N PHE A 49 22.20 6.76 -24.45
CA PHE A 49 22.41 6.19 -23.12
C PHE A 49 21.51 6.84 -22.06
N ASP A 50 21.45 8.18 -22.00
CA ASP A 50 20.56 8.91 -21.09
C ASP A 50 19.09 8.60 -21.34
N ALA A 51 18.69 8.45 -22.62
CA ALA A 51 17.34 8.04 -22.99
C ALA A 51 17.03 6.62 -22.49
N LEU A 52 17.95 5.67 -22.67
CA LEU A 52 17.81 4.30 -22.16
C LEU A 52 17.72 4.26 -20.63
N ILE A 53 18.50 5.09 -19.91
CA ILE A 53 18.38 5.20 -18.46
C ILE A 53 16.99 5.70 -18.07
N ARG A 54 16.51 6.79 -18.69
CA ARG A 54 15.16 7.31 -18.42
C ARG A 54 14.07 6.28 -18.69
N GLU A 55 14.17 5.57 -19.81
CA GLU A 55 13.24 4.49 -20.15
C GLU A 55 13.30 3.37 -19.11
N GLY A 56 14.51 2.97 -18.69
CA GLY A 56 14.73 1.98 -17.63
C GLY A 56 14.13 2.38 -16.29
N GLU A 57 14.33 3.64 -15.85
CA GLU A 57 13.70 4.17 -14.65
C GLU A 57 12.18 4.21 -14.77
N ALA A 58 11.64 4.57 -15.94
CA ALA A 58 10.20 4.60 -16.18
C ALA A 58 9.60 3.19 -16.12
N ILE A 59 10.27 2.20 -16.71
CA ILE A 59 9.88 0.79 -16.63
C ILE A 59 9.95 0.31 -15.18
N GLN A 60 11.03 0.60 -14.44
CA GLN A 60 11.14 0.22 -13.03
C GLN A 60 10.03 0.85 -12.17
N LYS A 61 9.74 2.15 -12.38
CA LYS A 61 8.64 2.84 -11.67
C LYS A 61 7.28 2.23 -12.01
N LYS A 62 7.02 1.92 -13.29
CA LYS A 62 5.79 1.25 -13.73
C LYS A 62 5.67 -0.15 -13.11
N THR A 63 6.71 -0.97 -13.18
CA THR A 63 6.73 -2.31 -12.58
C THR A 63 6.55 -2.25 -11.07
N ARG A 64 7.22 -1.32 -10.38
CA ARG A 64 7.04 -1.14 -8.95
C ARG A 64 5.59 -0.78 -8.60
N LYS A 65 4.98 0.19 -9.30
CA LYS A 65 3.57 0.55 -9.10
C LYS A 65 2.64 -0.63 -9.33
N VAL A 66 2.80 -1.36 -10.43
CA VAL A 66 1.98 -2.54 -10.72
C VAL A 66 2.15 -3.60 -9.64
N THR A 67 3.38 -3.85 -9.18
CA THR A 67 3.63 -4.80 -8.08
C THR A 67 3.01 -4.32 -6.77
N GLU A 68 3.16 -3.04 -6.42
CA GLU A 68 2.53 -2.44 -5.23
C GLU A 68 1.01 -2.59 -5.30
N ASP A 69 0.39 -2.23 -6.42
CA ASP A 69 -1.05 -2.37 -6.65
C ASP A 69 -1.51 -3.84 -6.52
N ARG A 70 -0.75 -4.78 -7.10
CA ARG A 70 -1.05 -6.22 -7.00
C ARG A 70 -0.88 -6.78 -5.60
N VAL A 71 0.14 -6.33 -4.87
CA VAL A 71 0.37 -6.73 -3.47
C VAL A 71 -0.75 -6.18 -2.60
N THR A 72 -1.18 -4.94 -2.79
CA THR A 72 -2.31 -4.35 -2.06
C THR A 72 -3.61 -5.08 -2.39
N GLU A 73 -3.87 -5.41 -3.65
CA GLU A 73 -5.04 -6.18 -4.06
C GLU A 73 -5.03 -7.60 -3.46
N MET A 74 -3.88 -8.28 -3.48
CA MET A 74 -3.72 -9.59 -2.85
C MET A 74 -3.87 -9.53 -1.34
N ALA A 75 -3.31 -8.51 -0.68
CA ALA A 75 -3.46 -8.30 0.75
C ALA A 75 -4.93 -8.09 1.12
N ALA A 76 -5.66 -7.25 0.38
CA ALA A 76 -7.10 -7.04 0.60
C ALA A 76 -7.92 -8.34 0.42
N LYS A 77 -7.61 -9.12 -0.62
CA LYS A 77 -8.24 -10.44 -0.86
C LYS A 77 -7.89 -11.45 0.23
N ALA A 78 -6.65 -11.43 0.71
CA ALA A 78 -6.19 -12.29 1.79
C ALA A 78 -6.88 -11.94 3.11
N THR A 79 -7.03 -10.65 3.46
CA THR A 79 -7.78 -10.20 4.64
C THR A 79 -9.21 -10.68 4.59
N GLY A 80 -9.94 -10.46 3.49
CA GLY A 80 -11.33 -10.94 3.39
C GLY A 80 -11.47 -12.47 3.39
N THR A 81 -10.43 -13.21 3.01
CA THR A 81 -10.40 -14.67 3.13
C THR A 81 -10.07 -15.10 4.56
N TRP A 82 -9.19 -14.35 5.24
CA TRP A 82 -8.83 -14.55 6.64
C TRP A 82 -10.02 -14.29 7.57
N ASP A 83 -10.80 -13.23 7.35
CA ASP A 83 -12.02 -12.94 8.11
C ASP A 83 -13.04 -14.10 7.99
N LYS A 84 -13.16 -14.72 6.81
CA LYS A 84 -13.99 -15.91 6.62
C LYS A 84 -13.46 -17.12 7.39
N LEU A 85 -12.13 -17.30 7.43
CA LEU A 85 -11.50 -18.37 8.21
C LEU A 85 -11.69 -18.16 9.71
N GLU A 86 -11.59 -16.92 10.18
CA GLU A 86 -11.89 -16.55 11.57
C GLU A 86 -13.35 -16.88 11.91
N GLN A 87 -14.29 -16.51 11.05
CA GLN A 87 -15.70 -16.84 11.25
C GLN A 87 -15.96 -18.36 11.27
N VAL A 88 -15.30 -19.14 10.40
CA VAL A 88 -15.41 -20.60 10.40
C VAL A 88 -14.77 -21.20 11.66
N PHE A 89 -13.64 -20.65 12.09
CA PHE A 89 -12.95 -21.07 13.31
C PHE A 89 -13.81 -20.79 14.54
N GLU A 90 -14.36 -19.58 14.68
CA GLU A 90 -15.29 -19.21 15.75
C GLU A 90 -16.49 -20.14 15.79
N ASN A 91 -17.11 -20.43 14.64
CA ASN A 91 -18.22 -21.37 14.56
C ASN A 91 -17.82 -22.79 15.00
N ARG A 92 -16.61 -23.24 14.64
CA ARG A 92 -16.09 -24.55 15.05
C ARG A 92 -15.82 -24.58 16.55
N VAL A 93 -15.20 -23.54 17.09
CA VAL A 93 -14.91 -23.38 18.53
C VAL A 93 -16.21 -23.31 19.33
N ALA A 94 -17.19 -22.51 18.90
CA ALA A 94 -18.50 -22.41 19.51
C ALA A 94 -19.23 -23.76 19.53
N ARG A 95 -19.15 -24.53 18.42
CA ARG A 95 -19.76 -25.86 18.35
C ARG A 95 -19.11 -26.86 19.31
N SER A 96 -17.79 -26.83 19.43
CA SER A 96 -17.06 -27.67 20.38
C SER A 96 -17.37 -27.30 21.83
N LEU A 97 -17.43 -26.00 22.16
CA LEU A 97 -17.80 -25.51 23.49
C LEU A 97 -19.24 -25.89 23.85
N ASN A 98 -20.18 -25.75 22.92
CA ASN A 98 -21.57 -26.15 23.13
C ASN A 98 -21.70 -27.68 23.36
N SER A 99 -20.92 -28.50 22.65
CA SER A 99 -20.87 -29.95 22.88
C SER A 99 -20.32 -30.33 24.25
N LEU A 100 -19.54 -29.46 24.90
CA LEU A 100 -19.03 -29.63 26.26
C LEU A 100 -19.96 -29.01 27.32
N GLY A 101 -21.12 -28.46 26.91
CA GLY A 101 -22.10 -27.86 27.81
C GLY A 101 -21.76 -26.45 28.27
N VAL A 102 -20.80 -25.77 27.62
CA VAL A 102 -20.44 -24.38 27.92
C VAL A 102 -21.38 -23.44 27.14
N PRO A 103 -22.26 -22.66 27.81
CA PRO A 103 -23.18 -21.75 27.14
C PRO A 103 -22.43 -20.64 26.40
N THR A 104 -22.84 -20.33 25.17
CA THR A 104 -22.22 -19.28 24.36
C THR A 104 -22.85 -17.91 24.61
N LYS A 105 -22.18 -16.82 24.20
CA LYS A 105 -22.73 -15.45 24.35
C LYS A 105 -24.09 -15.28 23.66
N ALA A 106 -24.27 -15.90 22.48
CA ALA A 106 -25.52 -15.85 21.75
C ALA A 106 -26.68 -16.50 22.53
N ASP A 107 -26.41 -17.61 23.22
CA ASP A 107 -27.40 -18.29 24.06
C ASP A 107 -27.83 -17.41 25.24
N VAL A 108 -26.87 -16.71 25.85
CA VAL A 108 -27.12 -15.77 26.95
C VAL A 108 -27.97 -14.59 26.50
N GLU A 109 -27.70 -14.02 25.32
CA GLU A 109 -28.49 -12.93 24.74
C GLU A 109 -29.92 -13.37 24.39
N GLN A 110 -30.06 -14.56 23.81
CA GLN A 110 -31.36 -15.12 23.44
C GLN A 110 -32.20 -15.43 24.69
N LEU A 111 -31.57 -15.92 25.75
CA LEU A 111 -32.21 -16.12 27.05
C LEU A 111 -32.60 -14.78 27.68
N ALA A 112 -31.72 -13.77 27.65
CA ALA A 112 -32.01 -12.44 28.17
C ALA A 112 -33.23 -11.79 27.49
N LYS A 113 -33.37 -11.95 26.17
CA LYS A 113 -34.56 -11.52 25.43
C LYS A 113 -35.82 -12.24 25.89
N ARG A 114 -35.79 -13.58 25.98
CA ARG A 114 -36.94 -14.37 26.46
C ARG A 114 -37.33 -13.99 27.88
N VAL A 115 -36.36 -13.73 28.76
CA VAL A 115 -36.63 -13.26 30.12
C VAL A 115 -37.25 -11.87 30.12
N ALA A 116 -36.82 -10.97 29.24
CA ALA A 116 -37.42 -9.64 29.11
C ALA A 116 -38.87 -9.70 28.61
N GLU A 117 -39.16 -10.53 27.61
CA GLU A 117 -40.53 -10.78 27.12
C GLU A 117 -41.41 -11.40 28.20
N LEU A 118 -40.95 -12.47 28.85
CA LEU A 118 -41.68 -13.08 29.96
C LEU A 118 -41.93 -12.09 31.10
N LYS A 119 -40.95 -11.24 31.44
CA LYS A 119 -41.15 -10.18 32.46
C LYS A 119 -42.24 -9.21 32.03
N ALA A 120 -42.28 -8.82 30.75
CA ALA A 120 -43.33 -7.93 30.24
C ALA A 120 -44.72 -8.60 30.24
N GLU A 121 -44.81 -9.89 29.90
CA GLU A 121 -46.06 -10.66 30.03
C GLU A 121 -46.49 -10.82 31.49
N VAL A 122 -45.56 -11.09 32.40
CA VAL A 122 -45.84 -11.22 33.83
C VAL A 122 -46.27 -9.89 34.43
N GLU A 123 -45.67 -8.76 34.06
CA GLU A 123 -46.16 -7.44 34.50
C GLU A 123 -47.56 -7.12 33.94
N LYS A 124 -47.87 -7.56 32.71
CA LYS A 124 -49.23 -7.44 32.15
C LYS A 124 -50.25 -8.32 32.88
N LEU A 125 -49.88 -9.56 33.22
CA LEU A 125 -50.76 -10.54 33.87
C LEU A 125 -50.90 -10.31 35.38
N ASN A 126 -49.86 -9.82 36.05
CA ASN A 126 -49.84 -9.51 37.48
C ASN A 126 -50.58 -8.19 37.81
N GLY A 127 -51.37 -7.68 36.85
CA GLY A 127 -52.15 -6.48 36.99
C GLY A 127 -51.30 -5.25 36.79
N GLY A 128 -51.50 -4.58 35.65
CA GLY A 128 -51.37 -3.14 35.64
C GLY A 128 -52.27 -2.58 36.74
N ALA A 129 -51.69 -2.19 37.88
CA ALA A 129 -52.29 -1.15 38.67
C ALA A 129 -52.29 0.09 37.76
N PRO A 130 -53.45 0.65 37.38
CA PRO A 130 -53.46 1.92 36.71
C PRO A 130 -53.02 2.93 37.76
N LYS A 131 -51.78 3.40 37.74
CA LYS A 131 -51.44 4.63 38.45
C LYS A 131 -51.92 5.84 37.65
N ALA A 132 -53.24 5.90 37.46
CA ALA A 132 -53.94 7.16 37.38
C ALA A 132 -54.01 7.72 38.80
N ALA A 133 -53.02 8.52 39.17
CA ALA A 133 -53.17 9.47 40.25
C ALA A 133 -52.40 10.74 39.87
N LYS A 134 -53.06 11.57 39.07
CA LYS A 134 -52.87 13.02 39.16
C LYS A 134 -53.11 13.42 40.62
N ALA A 135 -52.04 13.61 41.38
CA ALA A 135 -52.07 14.41 42.60
C ALA A 135 -51.10 15.56 42.38
N LYS A 136 -51.68 16.71 42.04
CA LYS A 136 -51.01 18.02 42.05
C LYS A 136 -50.39 18.23 43.43
N PRO A 137 -49.10 18.58 43.56
CA PRO A 137 -48.65 19.33 44.71
C PRO A 137 -49.08 20.77 44.50
N VAL A 138 -49.97 21.22 45.38
CA VAL A 138 -50.32 22.63 45.57
C VAL A 138 -49.06 23.43 45.86
N ALA A 139 -49.04 24.63 45.27
CA ALA A 139 -48.00 25.63 45.42
C ALA A 139 -47.63 25.90 46.88
N ALA A 140 -46.33 25.85 47.17
CA ALA A 140 -45.68 26.65 48.19
C ALA A 140 -44.32 27.11 47.64
N LYS A 141 -44.29 28.29 47.04
CA LYS A 141 -43.12 29.18 47.04
C LYS A 141 -43.23 30.07 48.29
N PRO A 142 -42.19 30.75 48.79
CA PRO A 142 -40.82 30.96 48.24
C PRO A 142 -39.77 30.51 49.29
N VAL A 143 -38.44 30.54 49.10
CA VAL A 143 -37.56 31.72 49.05
C VAL A 143 -36.14 31.22 48.73
N ARG A 144 -35.59 31.69 47.61
CA ARG A 144 -34.24 32.25 47.42
C ARG A 144 -33.17 31.82 48.45
N ARG A 145 -32.04 31.25 47.98
CA ARG A 145 -30.70 31.91 47.98
C ARG A 145 -29.54 30.94 47.67
N ALA A 146 -28.84 31.28 46.58
CA ALA A 146 -27.39 31.20 46.34
C ALA A 146 -26.66 29.84 46.41
N ALA A 147 -26.21 29.38 45.24
CA ALA A 147 -24.83 28.91 45.07
C ALA A 147 -23.89 30.15 45.01
N PRO A 148 -22.55 30.02 45.05
CA PRO A 148 -21.69 28.88 45.38
C PRO A 148 -20.70 29.24 46.51
N LYS A 149 -19.94 28.27 47.04
CA LYS A 149 -18.67 28.60 47.71
C LYS A 149 -17.53 27.81 47.08
N ALA A 150 -16.55 28.60 46.66
CA ALA A 150 -15.33 28.25 45.97
C ALA A 150 -14.46 27.21 46.69
N ALA A 151 -13.66 26.56 45.84
CA ALA A 151 -12.41 25.83 46.06
C ALA A 151 -11.39 26.60 46.93
N PRO A 152 -10.13 26.15 47.14
CA PRO A 152 -9.44 24.96 46.63
C PRO A 152 -8.58 24.23 47.70
N LYS A 153 -8.00 23.08 47.34
CA LYS A 153 -6.71 22.68 47.93
C LYS A 153 -5.78 22.11 46.86
N ALA A 154 -4.66 22.80 46.72
CA ALA A 154 -3.42 22.40 46.06
C ALA A 154 -2.94 21.04 46.61
N ALA A 155 -2.07 20.25 45.97
CA ALA A 155 -0.82 20.61 45.29
C ALA A 155 -0.30 19.40 44.46
N PRO A 156 0.74 19.58 43.64
CA PRO A 156 1.03 18.79 42.45
C PRO A 156 1.96 17.59 42.69
N LYS A 157 1.97 16.64 41.76
CA LYS A 157 3.10 15.72 41.55
C LYS A 157 3.65 15.90 40.13
N SER A 158 4.96 16.12 40.07
CA SER A 158 5.84 15.89 38.93
C SER A 158 5.76 14.41 38.49
N ALA A 159 6.26 13.93 37.35
CA ALA A 159 7.18 14.40 36.34
C ALA A 159 6.94 13.54 35.08
N ALA A 160 7.06 14.11 33.88
CA ALA A 160 7.52 13.44 32.65
C ALA A 160 7.37 14.44 31.49
N THR A 161 8.46 15.08 31.07
CA THR A 161 9.17 14.87 29.78
C THR A 161 10.25 15.94 29.68
#